data_AF-F3B3Y4-F1
#
_entry.id   AF-F3B3Y4-F1
#
_cell.length_a   1.000
_cell.length_b   1.000
_cell.length_c   1.000
_cell.angle_alpha   90.00
_cell.angle_beta   90.00
_cell.angle_gamma   90.00
#
_symmetry.space_group_name_H-M   'P 1'
#
loop_
_entity.id
_entity.type
_entity.pdbx_description
1 polymer ?
#
loop_
_entity_poly.entity_id
_entity_poly.type
_entity_poly.pdbx_seq_one_letter_code
_entity_poly.pdbx_strand_id
1 'polypeptide(L)' 'MNYKKVIHNTPAGGDYSKIYYFDSNFNIVDEENASKCIIRECKSDGTLVKETFGLCNKDNKIL' A
#
# COMPACT_ATOMS: atom_id res chain seq x y z
N MET A 1 -13.42 0.34 -3.70
CA MET A 1 -12.07 0.77 -3.28
C MET A 1 -11.08 0.27 -4.31
N ASN A 2 -10.33 1.18 -4.95
CA ASN A 2 -9.31 0.81 -5.91
C ASN A 2 -8.01 0.50 -5.16
N TYR A 3 -7.28 -0.54 -5.57
CA TYR A 3 -6.00 -0.92 -4.97
C TYR A 3 -5.07 -1.49 -6.04
N LYS A 4 -3.78 -1.27 -5.87
CA LYS A 4 -2.76 -1.88 -6.72
C LYS A 4 -2.45 -3.28 -6.20
N LYS A 5 -2.63 -4.30 -7.04
CA LYS A 5 -2.25 -5.68 -6.71
C LYS A 5 -0.85 -5.96 -7.23
N VAL A 6 0.05 -6.44 -6.37
CA VAL A 6 1.40 -6.87 -6.74
C VAL A 6 1.52 -8.35 -6.42
N ILE A 7 1.68 -9.19 -7.44
CA ILE A 7 1.74 -10.65 -7.29
C ILE A 7 3.21 -11.06 -7.15
N HIS A 8 3.66 -11.21 -5.90
CA HIS A 8 4.98 -11.70 -5.54
C HIS A 8 4.94 -12.16 -4.08
N ASN A 9 5.76 -13.15 -3.73
CA ASN A 9 6.04 -13.51 -2.34
C ASN A 9 6.44 -12.27 -1.54
N THR A 10 5.77 -12.04 -0.42
CA THR A 10 5.96 -10.85 0.41
C THR A 10 6.84 -11.17 1.63
N PRO A 11 7.49 -10.18 2.26
CA PRO A 11 8.40 -10.43 3.39
C PRO A 11 7.77 -11.12 4.60
N ALA A 12 6.49 -10.89 4.87
CA ALA A 12 5.75 -11.57 5.94
C ALA A 12 5.25 -12.98 5.53
N GLY A 13 5.58 -13.44 4.32
CA GLY A 13 5.18 -14.74 3.80
C GLY A 13 3.81 -14.75 3.12
N GLY A 14 3.30 -13.62 2.64
CA GLY A 14 2.15 -13.57 1.73
C GLY A 14 2.53 -13.98 0.31
N ASP A 15 1.53 -14.30 -0.51
CA ASP A 15 1.65 -14.65 -1.93
C ASP A 15 1.46 -13.42 -2.85
N TYR A 16 0.84 -12.35 -2.33
CA TYR A 16 0.68 -11.08 -3.02
C TYR A 16 0.44 -9.91 -2.04
N SER A 17 0.56 -8.68 -2.53
CA SER A 17 0.22 -7.46 -1.80
C SER A 17 -0.93 -6.68 -2.44
N LYS A 18 -1.78 -6.05 -1.61
CA LYS A 18 -2.72 -4.99 -2.01
C LYS A 18 -2.20 -3.66 -1.44
N ILE A 19 -2.00 -2.67 -2.28
CA ILE A 19 -1.57 -1.33 -1.86
C ILE A 19 -2.73 -0.36 -2.07
N TYR A 20 -3.14 0.28 -0.98
CA TYR A 20 -4.14 1.33 -0.95
C TYR A 20 -3.44 2.66 -0.74
N TYR A 21 -3.81 3.66 -1.53
CA TYR A 21 -3.18 4.97 -1.54
C TYR A 21 -4.15 6.03 -1.01
N PHE A 22 -3.62 6.92 -0.18
CA PHE A 22 -4.40 7.94 0.50
C PHE A 22 -3.71 9.30 0.49
N ASP A 23 -4.53 10.36 0.50
CA ASP A 23 -4.06 11.72 0.80
C ASP A 23 -3.76 11.88 2.30
N SER A 24 -3.41 13.10 2.72
CA SER A 24 -3.06 13.40 4.11
C SER A 24 -4.25 13.25 5.08
N ASN A 25 -5.47 13.33 4.57
CA ASN A 25 -6.73 13.24 5.30
C ASN A 25 -7.34 11.82 5.27
N PHE A 26 -6.62 10.82 4.76
CA PHE A 26 -7.09 9.44 4.57
C PHE A 26 -8.23 9.27 3.54
N ASN A 27 -8.37 10.21 2.60
CA ASN A 27 -9.20 9.99 1.41
C ASN A 27 -8.44 9.13 0.41
N ILE A 28 -9.15 8.23 -0.28
CA ILE A 28 -8.56 7.40 -1.34
C ILE A 28 -8.21 8.27 -2.53
N VAL A 29 -6.99 8.15 -3.03
CA VAL A 29 -6.47 8.86 -4.20
C VAL A 29 -5.62 7.92 -5.05
N ASP A 30 -5.29 8.35 -6.27
CA ASP A 30 -4.31 7.65 -7.11
C ASP A 30 -2.88 7.74 -6.51
N GLU A 31 -2.03 6.78 -6.87
CA GLU A 31 -0.66 6.63 -6.34
C GLU A 31 0.18 7.91 -6.44
N GLU A 32 0.04 8.66 -7.55
CA GLU A 32 0.74 9.92 -7.80
C GLU A 32 0.36 11.06 -6.82
N ASN A 33 -0.86 11.02 -6.29
CA ASN A 33 -1.41 12.03 -5.37
C ASN A 33 -1.31 11.59 -3.90
N ALA A 34 -0.77 10.40 -3.63
CA ALA A 34 -0.75 9.80 -2.32
C ALA A 34 0.33 10.41 -1.41
N SER A 35 -0.03 10.68 -0.16
CA SER A 35 0.93 11.00 0.91
C SER A 35 1.03 9.88 1.96
N LYS A 36 0.13 8.89 1.91
CA LYS A 36 0.08 7.73 2.78
C LYS A 36 -0.31 6.50 1.97
N CYS A 37 0.12 5.33 2.42
CA CYS A 37 -0.35 4.07 1.88
C CYS A 37 -0.57 3.02 2.98
N ILE A 38 -1.40 2.03 2.66
CA ILE A 38 -1.55 0.80 3.43
C ILE A 38 -1.19 -0.36 2.52
N ILE A 39 -0.21 -1.15 2.93
CA ILE A 39 0.21 -2.38 2.24
C ILE A 39 -0.36 -3.56 3.02
N ARG A 40 -1.21 -4.35 2.37
CA ARG A 40 -1.73 -5.61 2.90
C ARG A 40 -1.06 -6.78 2.20
N GLU A 41 -0.30 -7.55 2.94
CA GLU A 41 0.29 -8.81 2.49
C GLU A 41 -0.74 -9.93 2.68
N CYS A 42 -1.05 -10.68 1.63
CA CYS A 42 -2.12 -11.68 1.62
C CYS A 42 -1.62 -13.03 1.07
N LYS A 43 -2.18 -14.13 1.56
CA LYS A 43 -2.10 -15.46 0.92
C LYS A 43 -3.02 -15.52 -0.31
N SER A 44 -2.78 -16.50 -1.15
CA SER A 44 -3.50 -16.80 -2.40
C SER A 44 -5.00 -17.02 -2.21
N ASP A 45 -5.41 -17.56 -1.06
CA ASP A 45 -6.81 -17.71 -0.64
C ASP A 45 -7.46 -16.39 -0.18
N GLY A 46 -6.69 -15.30 -0.09
CA GLY A 46 -7.14 -14.00 0.37
C GLY A 46 -6.90 -13.72 1.86
N THR A 47 -6.36 -14.67 2.62
CA THR A 47 -6.05 -14.50 4.04
C THR A 47 -5.04 -13.36 4.23
N LEU A 48 -5.40 -12.37 5.06
CA LEU A 48 -4.51 -11.27 5.43
C LEU A 48 -3.42 -11.80 6.36
N VAL A 49 -2.16 -11.59 5.98
CA VAL A 49 -0.98 -11.98 6.77
C VAL A 49 -0.51 -10.81 7.62
N LYS A 50 -0.38 -9.63 7.00
CA LYS A 50 0.14 -8.42 7.66
C LYS A 50 -0.40 -7.16 7.01
N GLU A 51 -0.59 -6.13 7.81
CA GLU A 51 -0.82 -4.76 7.36
C GLU A 51 0.36 -3.87 7.76
N THR A 52 0.84 -3.07 6.81
CA THR A 52 1.92 -2.10 7.01
C THR A 52 1.46 -0.72 6.57
N PHE A 53 1.65 0.27 7.44
CA PHE A 53 1.36 1.68 7.16
C PHE A 53 2.61 2.38 6.64
N GLY A 54 2.49 3.02 5.49
CA GLY A 54 3.57 3.77 4.85
C GLY A 54 3.22 5.24 4.67
N LEU A 55 4.24 6.09 4.65
CA LEU A 55 4.14 7.46 4.16
C LEU A 55 4.65 7.50 2.71
N CYS A 56 3.94 8.19 1.83
CA CYS A 56 4.29 8.39 0.42
C CYS A 56 4.71 9.85 0.20
N ASN A 57 5.60 10.08 -0.76
CA ASN A 57 5.91 11.41 -1.33
C ASN A 57 6.02 12.55 -0.30
N LYS A 58 6.64 12.28 0.86
CA LYS A 58 6.89 13.29 1.89
C LYS A 58 8.08 14.13 1.43
N ASP A 59 7.80 15.08 0.54
CA ASP A 59 8.71 16.12 0.08
C ASP A 59 9.96 15.64 -0.67
N ASN A 60 9.83 15.47 -1.99
CA ASN A 60 10.96 15.65 -2.92
C ASN A 60 11.29 17.16 -3.08
N LYS A 61 11.22 17.95 -2.01
CA LYS A 61 11.89 19.25 -1.93
C LYS A 61 13.27 19.00 -1.34
N ILE A 62 14.19 18.63 -2.23
CA ILE A 62 15.63 18.82 -1.99
C ILE A 62 15.78 20.32 -1.73
N LEU A 63 16.09 20.68 -0.47
CA LEU A 63 16.55 22.01 -0.07
C LEU A 63 17.85 22.37 -0.80
#